data_AF-A0A9P9T3J2-F1
#
_entry.id   AF-A0A9P9T3J2-F1
#
_cell.length_a   1.000
_cell.length_b   1.000
_cell.length_c   1.000
_cell.angle_alpha   90.00
_cell.angle_beta   90.00
_cell.angle_gamma   90.00
#
_symmetry.space_group_name_H-M   'P 1'
#
loop_
_entity.id
_entity.type
_entity.pdbx_description
1 polymer ?
#
loop_
_entity_poly.entity_id
_entity_poly.type
_entity_poly.pdbx_seq_one_letter_code
_entity_poly.pdbx_strand_id
1 'polypeptide(L)'
;MYPPTHVTLEGNTAEPELCELCSTLDFKDLFEWGLADVEIDFGTTDELLAREECDFCRILGTLCEDGLDHLQRGDIPSSPSDGKDRQRGFDLSQEIQALFVRDPAHCLTTKPCLVLKQSYRREYFGPIVSLRTVRGEIRGNLSLEDRRHVDFDLLKRMISKCATTHEECKRDPRDDEEMILIDVDQMCLVQVKSVQYVTLSYVWGNNPIFKTNQSNFQRLQAPGALNKVSNLTRDVAAVVKGLGVRYLWIDALCIIQDDESHKRTQISRMADIYGQSCLTIVALTGTSSESTLPGVSTPRPQTLSVVHGMPFTFHLSGLTKTAHDQVYETRGWTFQERLISRRCLYFTDRQVHFECRHGCTSDHEQIFPENDRRRYATPLNPLQPLHSLDKTEKFSLTTLETFTSMVCQYTSRTLSYPSDIENAFLGIQAFMSRKLSWRFVAALPMGVLDWALLWLPRGQLKRRSWVSTNGKEVRPPSWSWLGWEGQV
;
A
#
# COMPACT_ATOMS: atom_id res chain seq x y z
N MET A 1 34.06 16.96 -0.96
CA MET A 1 34.44 16.29 -2.21
C MET A 1 34.80 14.85 -1.87
N TYR A 2 33.87 13.93 -2.10
CA TYR A 2 34.17 12.49 -2.13
C TYR A 2 34.38 12.10 -3.60
N PRO A 3 35.31 11.18 -3.92
CA PRO A 3 35.55 10.77 -5.30
C PRO A 3 34.35 9.98 -5.85
N PRO A 4 34.08 10.03 -7.16
CA PRO A 4 33.06 9.21 -7.78
C PRO A 4 33.51 7.74 -7.75
N THR A 5 32.83 6.92 -6.96
CA THR A 5 32.91 5.45 -7.07
C THR A 5 32.11 5.02 -8.28
N HIS A 6 32.79 4.73 -9.39
CA HIS A 6 32.21 4.09 -10.57
C HIS A 6 31.68 2.71 -10.19
N VAL A 7 30.36 2.51 -10.28
CA VAL A 7 29.78 1.17 -10.35
C VAL A 7 29.54 0.87 -11.83
N THR A 8 30.25 -0.13 -12.36
CA THR A 8 30.05 -0.64 -13.72
C THR A 8 28.70 -1.34 -13.82
N LEU A 9 27.92 -0.99 -14.85
CA LEU A 9 26.73 -1.73 -15.28
C LEU A 9 27.19 -3.09 -15.85
N GLU A 10 27.53 -4.05 -14.99
CA GLU A 10 27.77 -5.44 -15.40
C GLU A 10 26.45 -6.21 -15.32
N GLY A 11 25.58 -5.95 -16.30
CA GLY A 11 24.40 -6.77 -16.61
C GLY A 11 24.47 -7.16 -18.08
N ASN A 12 24.17 -8.43 -18.37
CA ASN A 12 24.25 -9.08 -19.68
C ASN A 12 23.90 -8.15 -20.87
N THR A 13 24.86 -7.89 -21.76
CA THR A 13 24.72 -7.01 -22.93
C THR A 13 23.99 -7.73 -24.08
N ALA A 14 22.72 -8.08 -23.89
CA ALA A 14 21.82 -8.21 -25.03
C ALA A 14 21.44 -6.78 -25.45
N GLU A 15 21.64 -6.42 -26.72
CA GLU A 15 21.06 -5.17 -27.22
C GLU A 15 19.54 -5.20 -27.00
N PRO A 16 18.92 -4.11 -26.53
CA PRO A 16 17.50 -4.09 -26.26
C PRO A 16 16.74 -4.45 -27.54
N GLU A 17 15.82 -5.41 -27.46
CA GLU A 17 14.96 -5.75 -28.59
C GLU A 17 14.00 -4.57 -28.80
N LEU A 18 14.24 -3.81 -29.87
CA LEU A 18 13.37 -2.71 -30.30
C LEU A 18 12.68 -3.11 -31.59
N CYS A 19 11.40 -2.76 -31.71
CA CYS A 19 10.71 -2.88 -32.99
C CYS A 19 11.26 -1.86 -34.00
N GLU A 20 11.00 -2.08 -35.28
CA GLU A 20 11.46 -1.20 -36.38
C GLU A 20 11.13 0.27 -36.11
N LEU A 21 9.91 0.59 -35.64
CA LEU A 21 9.51 1.94 -35.27
C LEU A 21 10.38 2.53 -34.13
N CYS A 22 10.56 1.80 -33.03
CA CYS A 22 11.33 2.29 -31.89
C CYS A 22 12.82 2.43 -32.21
N SER A 23 13.35 1.60 -33.10
CA SER A 23 14.75 1.67 -33.53
C SER A 23 15.09 2.95 -34.30
N THR A 24 14.10 3.64 -34.87
CA THR A 24 14.28 4.91 -35.57
C THR A 24 14.29 6.14 -34.65
N LEU A 25 14.02 5.96 -33.35
CA LEU A 25 13.92 7.07 -32.41
C LEU A 25 15.29 7.43 -31.84
N ASP A 26 15.64 8.73 -31.90
CA ASP A 26 16.77 9.24 -31.14
C ASP A 26 16.34 9.49 -29.69
N PHE A 27 16.46 8.47 -28.85
CA PHE A 27 16.13 8.56 -27.42
C PHE A 27 16.97 9.60 -26.68
N LYS A 28 18.14 9.99 -27.18
CA LYS A 28 18.94 11.02 -26.53
C LYS A 28 18.35 12.40 -26.78
N ASP A 29 18.02 12.72 -28.02
CA ASP A 29 17.38 14.00 -28.38
C ASP A 29 15.95 14.13 -27.83
N LEU A 30 15.21 13.02 -27.86
CA LEU A 30 13.83 12.89 -27.38
C LEU A 30 13.69 13.27 -25.90
N PHE A 31 14.73 13.01 -25.10
CA PHE A 31 14.78 13.42 -23.71
C PHE A 31 15.70 14.63 -23.53
N GLU A 32 17.02 14.55 -23.76
CA GLU A 32 18.03 15.58 -23.37
C GLU A 32 17.78 16.99 -23.91
N TRP A 33 17.20 17.14 -25.10
CA TRP A 33 17.06 18.45 -25.75
C TRP A 33 15.61 18.91 -25.89
N GLY A 34 14.66 18.00 -25.62
CA GLY A 34 13.23 18.22 -25.83
C GLY A 34 12.96 18.51 -27.30
N LEU A 35 12.51 17.48 -28.02
CA LEU A 35 12.19 17.62 -29.44
C LEU A 35 11.21 18.78 -29.70
N ALA A 36 11.44 19.48 -30.81
CA ALA A 36 10.45 20.34 -31.43
C ALA A 36 9.30 19.46 -31.96
N ASP A 37 8.10 19.57 -31.37
CA ASP A 37 6.82 18.99 -31.82
C ASP A 37 6.91 17.74 -32.74
N VAL A 38 7.33 16.60 -32.19
CA VAL A 38 7.31 15.31 -32.92
C VAL A 38 6.11 14.48 -32.45
N GLU A 39 5.17 14.21 -33.36
CA GLU A 39 4.07 13.28 -33.13
C GLU A 39 4.48 11.90 -33.68
N ILE A 40 4.59 10.89 -32.79
CA ILE A 40 4.92 9.52 -33.17
C ILE A 40 3.65 8.68 -32.98
N ASP A 41 3.09 8.19 -34.08
CA ASP A 41 1.95 7.29 -34.05
C ASP A 41 2.41 5.85 -33.78
N PHE A 42 2.07 5.33 -32.60
CA PHE A 42 2.35 3.95 -32.21
C PHE A 42 1.21 2.98 -32.56
N GLY A 43 0.11 3.46 -33.15
CA GLY A 43 -1.09 2.66 -33.42
C GLY A 43 -2.04 2.56 -32.23
N THR A 44 -2.86 1.51 -32.20
CA THR A 44 -3.81 1.23 -31.11
C THR A 44 -3.13 0.65 -29.86
N THR A 45 -3.83 0.62 -28.70
CA THR A 45 -3.28 -0.02 -27.48
C THR A 45 -2.97 -1.49 -27.74
N ASP A 46 -3.83 -2.18 -28.47
CA ASP A 46 -3.67 -3.60 -28.79
C ASP A 46 -2.48 -3.83 -29.72
N GLU A 47 -2.26 -2.96 -30.71
CA GLU A 47 -1.08 -3.01 -31.60
C GLU A 47 0.23 -2.70 -30.85
N LEU A 48 0.17 -1.84 -29.83
CA LEU A 48 1.29 -1.53 -28.97
C LEU A 48 1.62 -2.70 -28.02
N LEU A 49 0.61 -3.29 -27.39
CA LEU A 49 0.73 -4.46 -26.52
C LEU A 49 1.17 -5.71 -27.28
N ALA A 50 0.77 -5.86 -28.55
CA ALA A 50 1.20 -6.97 -29.40
C ALA A 50 2.70 -6.96 -29.72
N ARG A 51 3.41 -5.85 -29.50
CA ARG A 51 4.87 -5.74 -29.67
C ARG A 51 5.59 -6.13 -28.37
N GLU A 52 5.28 -7.31 -27.83
CA GLU A 52 5.74 -7.76 -26.51
C GLU A 52 7.27 -7.85 -26.40
N GLU A 53 7.97 -8.12 -27.50
CA GLU A 53 9.44 -8.17 -27.54
C GLU A 53 10.09 -6.78 -27.52
N CYS A 54 9.34 -5.72 -27.84
CA CYS A 54 9.89 -4.37 -27.83
C CYS A 54 9.82 -3.73 -26.44
N ASP A 55 10.98 -3.53 -25.80
CA ASP A 55 11.08 -2.98 -24.45
C ASP A 55 10.40 -1.61 -24.28
N PHE A 56 10.55 -0.71 -25.26
CA PHE A 56 9.91 0.60 -25.24
C PHE A 56 8.39 0.49 -25.42
N CYS A 57 7.93 -0.33 -26.37
CA CYS A 57 6.50 -0.58 -26.57
C CYS A 57 5.87 -1.22 -25.34
N ARG A 58 6.58 -2.11 -24.62
CA ARG A 58 6.08 -2.75 -23.41
C ARG A 58 5.83 -1.74 -22.30
N ILE A 59 6.77 -0.82 -22.05
CA ILE A 59 6.56 0.30 -21.11
C ILE A 59 5.35 1.12 -21.54
N LEU A 60 5.31 1.53 -22.82
CA LEU A 60 4.23 2.37 -23.33
C LEU A 60 2.88 1.68 -23.24
N GLY A 61 2.83 0.36 -23.46
CA GLY A 61 1.62 -0.45 -23.31
C GLY A 61 1.14 -0.45 -21.86
N THR A 62 2.04 -0.73 -20.91
CA THR A 62 1.72 -0.70 -19.48
C THR A 62 1.28 0.70 -19.00
N LEU A 63 1.85 1.76 -19.60
CA LEU A 63 1.44 3.16 -19.41
C LEU A 63 0.02 3.41 -19.92
N CYS A 64 -0.29 2.88 -21.10
CA CYS A 64 -1.59 3.03 -21.74
C CYS A 64 -2.69 2.34 -20.93
N GLU A 65 -2.43 1.11 -20.46
CA GLU A 65 -3.33 0.37 -19.57
C GLU A 65 -3.60 1.14 -18.27
N ASP A 66 -2.57 1.71 -17.64
CA ASP A 66 -2.71 2.50 -16.41
C ASP A 66 -3.58 3.75 -16.61
N GLY A 67 -3.33 4.49 -17.71
CA GLY A 67 -4.11 5.67 -18.06
C GLY A 67 -5.58 5.34 -18.39
N LEU A 68 -5.83 4.22 -19.05
CA LEU A 68 -7.17 3.71 -19.34
C LEU A 68 -7.90 3.27 -18.08
N ASP A 69 -7.23 2.58 -17.16
CA ASP A 69 -7.80 2.18 -15.86
C ASP A 69 -8.24 3.41 -15.04
N HIS A 70 -7.40 4.44 -15.00
CA HIS A 70 -7.74 5.72 -14.33
C HIS A 70 -8.94 6.41 -14.98
N LEU A 71 -9.00 6.45 -16.32
CA LEU A 71 -10.13 6.99 -17.06
C LEU A 71 -11.44 6.25 -16.78
N GLN A 72 -11.40 4.90 -16.77
CA GLN A 72 -12.57 4.07 -16.50
C GLN A 72 -13.10 4.25 -15.08
N ARG A 73 -12.22 4.52 -14.11
CA ARG A 73 -12.58 4.81 -12.72
C ARG A 73 -13.10 6.24 -12.50
N GLY A 74 -13.09 7.08 -13.53
CA GLY A 74 -13.49 8.49 -13.42
C GLY A 74 -12.44 9.36 -12.71
N ASP A 75 -11.27 8.81 -12.43
CA ASP A 75 -10.13 9.53 -11.90
C ASP A 75 -9.51 10.34 -13.04
N ILE A 76 -9.98 11.57 -13.23
CA ILE A 76 -9.23 12.52 -14.05
C ILE A 76 -7.97 12.84 -13.25
N PRO A 77 -6.75 12.49 -13.72
CA PRO A 77 -5.55 12.98 -13.07
C PRO A 77 -5.69 14.49 -13.04
N SER A 78 -5.69 15.07 -11.84
CA SER A 78 -5.56 16.51 -11.70
C SER A 78 -4.39 16.92 -12.60
N SER A 79 -4.67 17.75 -13.61
CA SER A 79 -3.62 18.48 -14.32
C SER A 79 -2.59 18.97 -13.29
N PRO A 80 -1.29 19.03 -13.61
CA PRO A 80 -0.32 19.72 -12.77
C PRO A 80 -0.67 21.22 -12.77
N SER A 81 -1.72 21.56 -12.03
CA SER A 81 -2.30 22.88 -11.89
C SER A 81 -2.64 23.05 -10.42
N ASP A 82 -1.60 23.16 -9.62
CA ASP A 82 -1.64 24.05 -8.46
C ASP A 82 -0.37 24.90 -8.49
N GLY A 83 -0.56 26.22 -8.62
CA GLY A 83 0.46 27.22 -8.91
C GLY A 83 1.56 27.43 -7.86
N LYS A 84 1.84 26.44 -7.00
CA LYS A 84 2.90 26.49 -5.99
C LYS A 84 4.25 25.97 -6.49
N ASP A 85 4.29 25.14 -7.54
CA ASP A 85 5.55 24.73 -8.19
C ASP A 85 6.19 25.85 -9.04
N ARG A 86 5.51 27.00 -9.19
CA ARG A 86 6.06 28.16 -9.93
C ARG A 86 7.15 28.94 -9.19
N GLN A 87 7.30 28.75 -7.87
CA GLN A 87 8.18 29.60 -7.04
C GLN A 87 9.49 28.95 -6.61
N ARG A 88 9.72 27.67 -6.89
CA ARG A 88 11.03 27.04 -6.72
C ARG A 88 11.51 26.69 -8.10
N GLY A 89 12.62 27.28 -8.54
CA GLY A 89 13.26 27.00 -9.82
C GLY A 89 13.77 25.55 -9.87
N PHE A 90 12.85 24.61 -9.94
CA PHE A 90 13.11 23.22 -10.21
C PHE A 90 13.26 23.10 -11.72
N ASP A 91 14.49 22.77 -12.11
CA ASP A 91 14.88 22.38 -13.46
C ASP A 91 13.88 21.34 -13.99
N LEU A 92 13.24 21.65 -15.11
CA LEU A 92 12.27 20.79 -15.79
C LEU A 92 13.02 19.57 -16.32
N SER A 93 13.20 18.56 -15.48
CA SER A 93 13.63 17.23 -15.90
C SER A 93 12.55 16.63 -16.81
N GLN A 94 12.63 16.94 -18.10
CA GLN A 94 12.16 16.20 -19.27
C GLN A 94 11.11 15.12 -18.99
N GLU A 95 9.88 15.58 -18.77
CA GLU A 95 8.70 14.73 -18.69
C GLU A 95 8.13 14.59 -20.10
N ILE A 96 8.15 13.38 -20.64
CA ILE A 96 7.40 13.07 -21.86
C ILE A 96 5.95 12.82 -21.48
N GLN A 97 5.03 13.56 -22.08
CA GLN A 97 3.60 13.42 -21.85
C GLN A 97 3.01 12.45 -22.87
N ALA A 98 2.56 11.27 -22.44
CA ALA A 98 1.68 10.44 -23.26
C ALA A 98 0.27 11.05 -23.24
N LEU A 99 -0.23 11.44 -24.41
CA LEU A 99 -1.49 12.14 -24.59
C LEU A 99 -2.57 11.18 -25.10
N PHE A 100 -3.58 10.93 -24.29
CA PHE A 100 -4.78 10.25 -24.79
C PHE A 100 -5.64 11.27 -25.55
N VAL A 101 -5.71 11.13 -26.88
CA VAL A 101 -6.47 12.04 -27.74
C VAL A 101 -7.96 11.67 -27.70
N ARG A 102 -8.82 12.62 -27.30
CA ARG A 102 -10.27 12.52 -27.56
C ARG A 102 -10.54 12.88 -29.01
N ASP A 103 -11.37 12.09 -29.68
CA ASP A 103 -11.93 12.44 -31.00
C ASP A 103 -12.77 13.74 -30.89
N PRO A 104 -12.72 14.67 -31.88
CA PRO A 104 -13.64 15.81 -31.97
C PRO A 104 -15.15 15.47 -31.78
N ALA A 105 -15.56 14.22 -31.99
CA ALA A 105 -16.94 13.74 -31.76
C ALA A 105 -17.31 13.46 -30.28
N HIS A 106 -16.44 13.71 -29.31
CA HIS A 106 -16.68 13.45 -27.86
C HIS A 106 -16.88 11.97 -27.48
N CYS A 107 -16.56 11.03 -28.38
CA CYS A 107 -16.49 9.61 -28.07
C CYS A 107 -15.11 9.27 -27.47
N LEU A 108 -15.05 8.51 -26.38
CA LEU A 108 -13.81 7.88 -25.90
C LEU A 108 -13.36 6.88 -26.98
N THR A 109 -12.34 7.21 -27.76
CA THR A 109 -11.73 6.30 -28.72
C THR A 109 -10.52 5.61 -28.08
N THR A 110 -10.42 4.29 -28.27
CA THR A 110 -9.38 3.38 -27.73
C THR A 110 -8.06 3.46 -28.50
N LYS A 111 -7.65 4.65 -28.95
CA LYS A 111 -6.43 4.84 -29.75
C LYS A 111 -5.40 5.69 -28.98
N PRO A 112 -4.49 5.08 -28.21
CA PRO A 112 -3.41 5.81 -27.55
C PRO A 112 -2.45 6.36 -28.62
N CYS A 113 -2.22 7.67 -28.64
CA CYS A 113 -1.21 8.29 -29.49
C CYS A 113 -0.13 8.91 -28.60
N LEU A 114 1.14 8.58 -28.81
CA LEU A 114 2.22 9.20 -28.03
C LEU A 114 2.64 10.52 -28.71
N VAL A 115 2.05 11.62 -28.27
CA VAL A 115 2.40 12.97 -28.76
C VAL A 115 3.49 13.58 -27.87
N LEU A 116 4.71 13.73 -28.39
CA LEU A 116 5.83 14.33 -27.66
C LEU A 116 5.85 15.85 -27.91
N LYS A 117 5.27 16.63 -26.99
CA LYS A 117 5.25 18.10 -27.09
C LYS A 117 5.98 18.78 -25.94
N GLN A 118 6.88 19.72 -26.28
CA GLN A 118 7.31 20.79 -25.38
C GLN A 118 6.13 21.79 -25.27
N SER A 119 5.50 21.90 -24.10
CA SER A 119 4.20 22.58 -23.80
C SER A 119 3.89 23.88 -24.58
N TYR A 120 2.63 24.22 -24.94
CA TYR A 120 1.79 25.17 -24.16
C TYR A 120 0.34 25.36 -24.70
N ARG A 121 -0.26 24.45 -25.49
CA ARG A 121 -1.61 24.66 -26.07
C ARG A 121 -2.74 23.87 -25.40
N ARG A 122 -3.85 24.58 -25.18
CA ARG A 122 -5.03 24.33 -24.35
C ARG A 122 -6.06 23.32 -24.89
N GLU A 123 -5.76 22.48 -25.87
CA GLU A 123 -6.79 21.76 -26.63
C GLU A 123 -6.71 20.22 -26.56
N TYR A 124 -6.21 19.67 -25.45
CA TYR A 124 -6.27 18.23 -25.19
C TYR A 124 -7.04 17.95 -23.89
N PHE A 125 -8.11 17.17 -24.00
CA PHE A 125 -8.94 16.74 -22.87
C PHE A 125 -8.74 15.23 -22.63
N GLY A 126 -7.77 14.85 -21.79
CA GLY A 126 -7.47 13.46 -21.44
C GLY A 126 -6.44 13.36 -20.30
N PRO A 127 -6.27 12.19 -19.65
CA PRO A 127 -5.22 11.98 -18.65
C PRO A 127 -3.85 12.19 -19.30
N ILE A 128 -2.94 12.84 -18.58
CA ILE A 128 -1.54 12.98 -18.98
C ILE A 128 -0.75 12.00 -18.14
N VAL A 129 -0.06 11.04 -18.77
CA VAL A 129 0.87 10.16 -18.04
C VAL A 129 2.30 10.49 -18.48
N SER A 130 3.16 10.70 -17.49
CA SER A 130 4.52 11.19 -17.72
C SER A 130 5.54 10.04 -17.71
N LEU A 131 6.29 9.92 -18.80
CA LEU A 131 7.54 9.15 -18.86
C LEU A 131 8.69 10.01 -18.35
N ARG A 132 9.54 9.40 -17.53
CA ARG A 132 10.74 10.01 -16.97
C ARG A 132 11.97 9.20 -17.30
N THR A 133 13.03 9.94 -17.61
CA THR A 133 14.39 9.41 -17.58
C THR A 133 14.93 9.48 -16.15
N VAL A 134 15.57 8.41 -15.71
CA VAL A 134 16.34 8.44 -14.46
C VAL A 134 17.71 9.02 -14.77
N ARG A 135 17.94 10.29 -14.41
CA ARG A 135 19.27 10.91 -14.52
C ARG A 135 20.13 10.48 -13.33
N GLY A 136 21.23 9.76 -13.56
CA GLY A 136 22.21 9.37 -12.54
C GLY A 136 22.42 7.86 -12.38
N GLU A 137 23.38 7.47 -11.54
CA GLU A 137 23.65 6.05 -11.22
C GLU A 137 22.42 5.43 -10.52
N ILE A 138 21.89 4.36 -11.11
CA ILE A 138 20.84 3.55 -10.49
C ILE A 138 21.45 2.86 -9.27
N ARG A 139 20.88 3.12 -8.09
CA ARG A 139 21.32 2.45 -6.86
C ARG A 139 20.72 1.05 -6.76
N GLY A 140 21.57 0.03 -6.85
CA GLY A 140 21.25 -1.35 -6.46
C GLY A 140 22.00 -2.40 -7.28
N ASN A 141 22.24 -3.56 -6.67
CA ASN A 141 22.74 -4.77 -7.34
C ASN A 141 21.66 -5.51 -8.16
N LEU A 142 20.47 -4.90 -8.34
CA LEU A 142 19.42 -5.48 -9.16
C LEU A 142 19.73 -5.21 -10.62
N SER A 143 19.66 -6.24 -11.46
CA SER A 143 19.54 -5.97 -12.90
C SER A 143 18.28 -5.12 -13.11
N LEU A 144 18.39 -4.12 -13.99
CA LEU A 144 17.30 -3.21 -14.32
C LEU A 144 16.07 -3.93 -14.90
N GLU A 145 16.24 -5.20 -15.27
CA GLU A 145 15.25 -6.07 -15.90
C GLU A 145 14.32 -6.77 -14.89
N ASP A 146 14.72 -6.95 -13.61
CA ASP A 146 13.95 -7.79 -12.67
C ASP A 146 13.08 -7.02 -11.66
N ARG A 147 12.56 -5.85 -12.05
CA ARG A 147 11.57 -5.11 -11.23
C ARG A 147 10.18 -5.73 -11.23
N ARG A 148 9.99 -6.78 -12.02
CA ARG A 148 8.80 -7.63 -11.96
C ARG A 148 8.74 -8.42 -10.64
N HIS A 149 9.88 -8.64 -9.98
CA HIS A 149 9.96 -9.25 -8.66
C HIS A 149 10.32 -8.24 -7.56
N VAL A 150 10.17 -8.67 -6.32
CA VAL A 150 10.47 -7.87 -5.12
C VAL A 150 11.96 -7.96 -4.80
N ASP A 151 12.60 -6.81 -4.61
CA ASP A 151 13.96 -6.73 -4.07
C ASP A 151 13.94 -6.80 -2.55
N PHE A 152 14.19 -7.99 -2.01
CA PHE A 152 14.26 -8.19 -0.57
C PHE A 152 15.37 -7.38 0.11
N ASP A 153 16.48 -7.10 -0.56
CA ASP A 153 17.56 -6.31 0.02
C ASP A 153 17.19 -4.83 0.09
N LEU A 154 16.46 -4.31 -0.89
CA LEU A 154 15.85 -2.99 -0.79
C LEU A 154 14.87 -2.90 0.38
N LEU A 155 13.97 -3.88 0.50
CA LEU A 155 13.01 -3.90 1.61
C LEU A 155 13.72 -3.96 2.98
N LYS A 156 14.75 -4.81 3.12
CA LYS A 156 15.60 -4.85 4.33
C LYS A 156 16.25 -3.51 4.62
N ARG A 157 16.80 -2.82 3.62
CA ARG A 157 17.41 -1.48 3.80
C ARG A 157 16.38 -0.46 4.29
N MET A 158 15.17 -0.45 3.73
CA MET A 158 14.09 0.46 4.15
C MET A 158 13.66 0.18 5.61
N ILE A 159 13.47 -1.09 5.96
CA ILE A 159 13.10 -1.52 7.32
C ILE A 159 14.22 -1.17 8.32
N SER A 160 15.47 -1.46 7.97
CA SER A 160 16.65 -1.20 8.81
C SER A 160 16.89 0.29 9.01
N LYS A 161 16.78 1.11 7.96
CA LYS A 161 16.82 2.58 8.07
C LYS A 161 15.78 3.04 9.09
N CYS A 162 14.51 2.64 8.94
CA CYS A 162 13.47 2.99 9.91
C CYS A 162 13.78 2.51 11.34
N ALA A 163 14.28 1.29 11.52
CA ALA A 163 14.59 0.74 12.84
C ALA A 163 15.72 1.49 13.55
N THR A 164 16.67 2.05 12.79
CA THR A 164 17.84 2.77 13.32
C THR A 164 17.62 4.27 13.47
N THR A 165 16.83 4.90 12.59
CA THR A 165 16.71 6.36 12.53
C THR A 165 15.41 6.93 13.09
N HIS A 166 14.33 6.14 13.21
CA HIS A 166 13.03 6.65 13.65
C HIS A 166 12.70 6.19 15.08
N GLU A 167 12.87 7.08 16.06
CA GLU A 167 12.63 6.80 17.48
C GLU A 167 11.17 6.39 17.74
N GLU A 168 10.23 7.09 17.10
CA GLU A 168 8.80 6.83 17.18
C GLU A 168 8.39 5.45 16.64
N CYS A 169 9.25 4.82 15.83
CA CYS A 169 9.03 3.49 15.26
C CYS A 169 9.66 2.36 16.10
N LYS A 170 10.38 2.68 17.18
CA LYS A 170 10.91 1.66 18.09
C LYS A 170 9.78 0.89 18.77
N ARG A 171 10.11 -0.33 19.17
CA ARG A 171 9.15 -1.22 19.84
C ARG A 171 9.08 -0.80 21.30
N ASP A 172 7.85 -0.64 21.83
CA ASP A 172 7.66 -0.50 23.27
C ASP A 172 7.92 -1.86 23.93
N PRO A 173 8.93 -1.99 24.82
CA PRO A 173 9.21 -3.24 25.50
C PRO A 173 7.98 -3.69 26.29
N ARG A 174 7.57 -4.95 26.12
CA ARG A 174 6.55 -5.60 26.94
C ARG A 174 6.90 -7.06 27.14
N ASP A 175 6.37 -7.63 28.22
CA ASP A 175 6.41 -9.07 28.43
C ASP A 175 5.54 -9.74 27.38
N ASP A 176 6.20 -10.38 26.42
CA ASP A 176 5.53 -11.16 25.40
C ASP A 176 4.99 -12.44 26.05
N GLU A 177 3.69 -12.66 25.97
CA GLU A 177 3.10 -13.95 26.32
C GLU A 177 3.45 -15.00 25.26
N GLU A 178 3.21 -16.28 25.61
CA GLU A 178 3.30 -17.35 24.63
C GLU A 178 2.26 -17.14 23.52
N MET A 179 2.68 -17.36 22.27
CA MET A 179 1.87 -17.18 21.08
C MET A 179 2.02 -18.38 20.15
N ILE A 180 0.92 -18.73 19.48
CA ILE A 180 0.96 -19.64 18.35
C ILE A 180 1.43 -18.83 17.14
N LEU A 181 2.50 -19.27 16.49
CA LEU A 181 3.06 -18.68 15.28
C LEU A 181 3.34 -19.75 14.24
N ILE A 182 3.51 -19.33 12.99
CA ILE A 182 4.04 -20.16 11.91
C ILE A 182 5.56 -20.02 11.91
N ASP A 183 6.26 -21.13 12.02
CA ASP A 183 7.69 -21.21 11.70
C ASP A 183 7.84 -21.37 10.18
N VAL A 184 8.30 -20.33 9.49
CA VAL A 184 8.36 -20.35 8.01
C VAL A 184 9.49 -21.23 7.47
N ASP A 185 10.46 -21.62 8.30
CA ASP A 185 11.52 -22.54 7.88
C ASP A 185 11.03 -23.99 7.90
N GLN A 186 10.21 -24.33 8.89
CA GLN A 186 9.63 -25.66 9.05
C GLN A 186 8.24 -25.79 8.44
N MET A 187 7.59 -24.68 8.06
CA MET A 187 6.20 -24.63 7.61
C MET A 187 5.27 -25.41 8.55
N CYS A 188 5.27 -25.05 9.84
CA CYS A 188 4.41 -25.63 10.87
C CYS A 188 4.05 -24.60 11.96
N LEU A 189 3.05 -24.94 12.78
CA LEU A 189 2.68 -24.15 13.95
C LEU A 189 3.60 -24.44 15.14
N VAL A 190 4.01 -23.39 15.83
CA VAL A 190 4.84 -23.46 17.04
C VAL A 190 4.28 -22.56 18.13
N GLN A 191 4.45 -22.96 19.39
CA GLN A 191 4.19 -22.10 20.53
C GLN A 191 5.52 -21.52 21.00
N VAL A 192 5.63 -20.20 20.96
CA VAL A 192 6.87 -19.48 21.25
C VAL A 192 6.59 -18.21 22.04
N LYS A 193 7.59 -17.76 22.80
CA LYS A 193 7.52 -16.58 23.65
C LYS A 193 8.69 -15.65 23.34
N SER A 194 8.46 -14.33 23.40
CA SER A 194 9.52 -13.32 23.27
C SER A 194 10.33 -13.39 21.97
N VAL A 195 9.65 -13.63 20.85
CA VAL A 195 10.27 -13.70 19.52
C VAL A 195 9.86 -12.50 18.66
N GLN A 196 10.69 -12.18 17.67
CA GLN A 196 10.32 -11.26 16.61
C GLN A 196 9.46 -11.98 15.56
N TYR A 197 8.34 -11.37 15.17
CA TYR A 197 7.43 -11.93 14.18
C TYR A 197 6.84 -10.86 13.26
N VAL A 198 6.40 -11.31 12.09
CA VAL A 198 5.64 -10.54 11.10
C VAL A 198 4.17 -10.93 11.19
N THR A 199 3.27 -9.97 10.96
CA THR A 199 1.83 -10.20 10.86
C THR A 199 1.35 -10.06 9.42
N LEU A 200 0.30 -10.79 9.04
CA LEU A 200 -0.39 -10.61 7.76
C LEU A 200 -1.74 -9.95 7.97
N SER A 201 -2.00 -8.85 7.25
CA SER A 201 -3.33 -8.27 7.09
C SER A 201 -3.83 -8.45 5.66
N TYR A 202 -5.02 -9.04 5.52
CA TYR A 202 -5.57 -9.44 4.23
C TYR A 202 -7.09 -9.64 4.26
N VAL A 203 -7.68 -9.81 3.07
CA VAL A 203 -9.08 -10.19 2.92
C VAL A 203 -9.20 -11.70 2.82
N TRP A 204 -10.02 -12.32 3.68
CA TRP A 204 -10.24 -13.77 3.64
C TRP A 204 -10.89 -14.24 2.33
N GLY A 205 -11.80 -13.43 1.77
CA GLY A 205 -12.61 -13.75 0.59
C GLY A 205 -13.89 -14.53 0.94
N ASN A 206 -14.62 -14.95 -0.10
CA ASN A 206 -15.92 -15.63 0.06
C ASN A 206 -15.83 -17.16 0.05
N ASN A 207 -14.65 -17.72 -0.25
CA ASN A 207 -14.44 -19.16 -0.31
C ASN A 207 -14.09 -19.73 1.09
N PRO A 208 -14.37 -21.02 1.34
CA PRO A 208 -13.87 -21.69 2.54
C PRO A 208 -12.35 -21.59 2.62
N ILE A 209 -11.84 -21.00 3.71
CA ILE A 209 -10.40 -20.85 3.93
C ILE A 209 -9.90 -21.95 4.88
N PHE A 210 -8.65 -22.37 4.67
CA PHE A 210 -7.98 -23.29 5.59
C PHE A 210 -7.75 -22.60 6.95
N LYS A 211 -8.16 -23.25 8.04
CA LYS A 211 -8.14 -22.70 9.39
C LYS A 211 -7.60 -23.72 10.39
N THR A 212 -6.98 -23.21 11.45
CA THR A 212 -6.64 -24.01 12.62
C THR A 212 -7.88 -24.22 13.49
N ASN A 213 -8.07 -25.46 13.93
CA ASN A 213 -9.12 -25.87 14.84
C ASN A 213 -8.57 -26.90 15.84
N GLN A 214 -9.30 -27.22 16.89
CA GLN A 214 -8.82 -28.13 17.93
C GLN A 214 -8.43 -29.50 17.36
N SER A 215 -9.17 -30.00 16.36
CA SER A 215 -8.95 -31.32 15.75
C SER A 215 -7.67 -31.41 14.92
N ASN A 216 -7.20 -30.30 14.34
CA ASN A 216 -6.04 -30.28 13.45
C ASN A 216 -4.79 -29.65 14.09
N PHE A 217 -4.93 -28.93 15.21
CA PHE A 217 -3.85 -28.17 15.83
C PHE A 217 -2.58 -29.01 16.08
N GLN A 218 -2.71 -30.16 16.74
CA GLN A 218 -1.56 -31.04 17.03
C GLN A 218 -0.85 -31.51 15.75
N ARG A 219 -1.60 -31.83 14.69
CA ARG A 219 -1.03 -32.23 13.40
C ARG A 219 -0.32 -31.07 12.71
N LEU A 220 -0.81 -29.85 12.86
CA LEU A 220 -0.21 -28.65 12.26
C LEU A 220 1.10 -28.24 12.92
N GLN A 221 1.45 -28.81 14.09
CA GLN A 221 2.74 -28.61 14.73
C GLN A 221 3.87 -29.45 14.13
N ALA A 222 3.55 -30.47 13.32
CA ALA A 222 4.56 -31.29 12.65
C ALA A 222 5.24 -30.51 11.51
N PRO A 223 6.58 -30.59 11.35
CA PRO A 223 7.28 -29.97 10.23
C PRO A 223 6.67 -30.33 8.87
N GLY A 224 6.47 -29.33 8.00
CA GLY A 224 5.87 -29.44 6.68
C GLY A 224 4.34 -29.55 6.66
N ALA A 225 3.66 -29.52 7.81
CA ALA A 225 2.21 -29.62 7.86
C ALA A 225 1.48 -28.47 7.16
N LEU A 226 2.13 -27.31 7.00
CA LEU A 226 1.63 -26.14 6.28
C LEU A 226 2.18 -26.04 4.85
N ASN A 227 2.70 -27.11 4.24
CA ASN A 227 3.12 -27.08 2.83
C ASN A 227 1.94 -26.98 1.85
N LYS A 228 0.74 -27.41 2.26
CA LYS A 228 -0.51 -27.33 1.49
C LYS A 228 -1.43 -26.25 2.05
N VAL A 229 -0.97 -25.01 1.98
CA VAL A 229 -1.72 -23.80 2.37
C VAL A 229 -2.07 -22.97 1.15
N SER A 230 -2.86 -21.92 1.38
CA SER A 230 -3.27 -20.98 0.34
C SER A 230 -2.08 -20.31 -0.34
N ASN A 231 -2.28 -19.82 -1.57
CA ASN A 231 -1.22 -19.13 -2.31
C ASN A 231 -0.70 -17.90 -1.55
N LEU A 232 -1.59 -17.11 -0.95
CA LEU A 232 -1.18 -15.94 -0.16
C LEU A 232 -0.28 -16.33 1.00
N THR A 233 -0.63 -17.40 1.72
CA THR A 233 0.17 -17.86 2.87
C THR A 233 1.57 -18.27 2.43
N ARG A 234 1.70 -18.95 1.28
CA ARG A 234 2.99 -19.36 0.72
C ARG A 234 3.84 -18.14 0.35
N ASP A 235 3.26 -17.16 -0.33
CA ASP A 235 3.96 -15.95 -0.75
C ASP A 235 4.41 -15.12 0.46
N VAL A 236 3.54 -14.95 1.45
CA VAL A 236 3.85 -14.23 2.68
C VAL A 236 4.97 -14.93 3.45
N ALA A 237 4.94 -16.26 3.55
CA ALA A 237 6.03 -17.03 4.16
C ALA A 237 7.35 -16.83 3.41
N ALA A 238 7.33 -16.81 2.08
CA ALA A 238 8.51 -16.52 1.25
C ALA A 238 9.05 -15.10 1.50
N VAL A 239 8.16 -14.09 1.62
CA VAL A 239 8.55 -12.72 1.96
C VAL A 239 9.19 -12.66 3.35
N VAL A 240 8.55 -13.27 4.36
CA VAL A 240 9.06 -13.30 5.73
C VAL A 240 10.48 -13.89 5.78
N LYS A 241 10.67 -15.03 5.10
CA LYS A 241 11.98 -15.67 4.96
C LYS A 241 12.97 -14.79 4.20
N GLY A 242 12.55 -14.19 3.09
CA GLY A 242 13.36 -13.28 2.27
C GLY A 242 13.84 -12.05 3.04
N LEU A 243 13.04 -11.55 3.99
CA LEU A 243 13.39 -10.47 4.91
C LEU A 243 14.30 -10.90 6.07
N GLY A 244 14.59 -12.20 6.22
CA GLY A 244 15.41 -12.74 7.30
C GLY A 244 14.69 -12.85 8.65
N VAL A 245 13.35 -12.94 8.64
CA VAL A 245 12.53 -13.20 9.83
C VAL A 245 12.00 -14.63 9.75
N ARG A 246 11.82 -15.29 10.91
CA ARG A 246 11.39 -16.70 10.96
C ARG A 246 9.92 -16.91 11.30
N TYR A 247 9.33 -16.01 12.09
CA TYR A 247 7.99 -16.24 12.62
C TYR A 247 6.96 -15.33 11.95
N LEU A 248 5.83 -15.94 11.60
CA LEU A 248 4.71 -15.29 10.94
C LEU A 248 3.42 -15.56 11.73
N TRP A 249 2.61 -14.52 11.90
CA TRP A 249 1.28 -14.62 12.47
C TRP A 249 0.22 -14.34 11.40
N ILE A 250 -0.72 -15.27 11.26
CA ILE A 250 -1.91 -15.17 10.39
C ILE A 250 -3.11 -15.56 11.23
N ASP A 251 -4.12 -14.69 11.33
CA ASP A 251 -5.31 -14.88 12.16
C ASP A 251 -6.00 -16.25 11.95
N ALA A 252 -6.17 -16.67 10.69
CA ALA A 252 -6.80 -17.93 10.33
C ALA A 252 -6.04 -19.18 10.83
N LEU A 253 -4.71 -19.08 11.01
CA LEU A 253 -3.83 -20.21 11.34
C LEU A 253 -3.29 -20.16 12.77
N CYS A 254 -3.07 -18.97 13.31
CA CYS A 254 -2.50 -18.76 14.64
C CYS A 254 -3.56 -18.65 15.73
N ILE A 255 -4.84 -18.63 15.36
CA ILE A 255 -5.98 -18.71 16.28
C ILE A 255 -6.68 -20.05 16.06
N ILE A 256 -6.89 -20.80 17.14
CA ILE A 256 -7.78 -21.99 17.14
C ILE A 256 -9.23 -21.49 17.02
N GLN A 257 -9.83 -21.65 15.84
CA GLN A 257 -11.04 -20.91 15.44
C GLN A 257 -12.34 -21.42 16.07
N ASP A 258 -12.36 -22.67 16.52
CA ASP A 258 -13.48 -23.37 17.17
C ASP A 258 -13.34 -23.45 18.70
N ASP A 259 -12.29 -22.86 19.27
CA ASP A 259 -12.18 -22.61 20.71
C ASP A 259 -12.58 -21.16 21.01
N GLU A 260 -13.83 -20.97 21.44
CA GLU A 260 -14.40 -19.65 21.73
C GLU A 260 -13.67 -18.89 22.84
N SER A 261 -13.09 -19.60 23.82
CA SER A 261 -12.32 -18.98 24.89
C SER A 261 -11.00 -18.45 24.34
N HIS A 262 -10.26 -19.29 23.62
CA HIS A 262 -9.00 -18.91 22.99
C HIS A 262 -9.20 -17.78 21.96
N LYS A 263 -10.21 -17.91 21.09
CA LYS A 263 -10.55 -16.90 20.08
C LYS A 263 -10.88 -15.55 20.70
N ARG A 264 -11.70 -15.51 21.77
CA ARG A 264 -12.02 -14.27 22.47
C ARG A 264 -10.77 -13.61 23.04
N THR A 265 -9.87 -14.39 23.65
CA THR A 265 -8.59 -13.88 24.16
C THR A 265 -7.74 -13.29 23.04
N GLN A 266 -7.58 -13.99 21.90
CA GLN A 266 -6.81 -13.49 20.77
C GLN A 266 -7.41 -12.21 20.16
N ILE A 267 -8.75 -12.15 20.01
CA ILE A 267 -9.45 -10.95 19.52
C ILE A 267 -9.19 -9.76 20.43
N SER A 268 -9.25 -9.95 21.76
CA SER A 268 -8.96 -8.88 22.72
C SER A 268 -7.50 -8.40 22.66
N ARG A 269 -6.59 -9.24 22.15
CA ARG A 269 -5.16 -8.98 22.00
C ARG A 269 -4.76 -8.49 20.60
N MET A 270 -5.68 -8.36 19.64
CA MET A 270 -5.37 -7.95 18.25
C MET A 270 -4.51 -6.69 18.17
N ALA A 271 -4.84 -5.68 18.97
CA ALA A 271 -4.05 -4.45 19.06
C ALA A 271 -2.59 -4.71 19.45
N ASP A 272 -2.37 -5.59 20.41
CA ASP A 272 -1.03 -5.92 20.87
C ASP A 272 -0.28 -6.80 19.86
N ILE A 273 -0.96 -7.75 19.21
CA ILE A 273 -0.37 -8.62 18.18
C ILE A 273 0.19 -7.79 17.03
N TYR A 274 -0.61 -6.90 16.44
CA TYR A 274 -0.14 -6.03 15.34
C TYR A 274 0.79 -4.92 15.81
N GLY A 275 0.60 -4.38 17.02
CA GLY A 275 1.46 -3.34 17.57
C GLY A 275 2.87 -3.82 17.92
N GLN A 276 2.99 -5.09 18.32
CA GLN A 276 4.25 -5.71 18.74
C GLN A 276 4.99 -6.44 17.61
N SER A 277 4.32 -6.76 16.50
CA SER A 277 4.99 -7.28 15.31
C SER A 277 6.11 -6.32 14.86
N CYS A 278 7.16 -6.85 14.25
CA CYS A 278 8.21 -6.00 13.68
C CYS A 278 7.75 -5.31 12.40
N LEU A 279 6.80 -5.93 11.71
CA LEU A 279 6.29 -5.55 10.41
C LEU A 279 4.94 -6.23 10.18
N THR A 280 4.02 -5.51 9.53
CA THR A 280 2.79 -6.09 8.97
C THR A 280 2.89 -6.12 7.46
N ILE A 281 2.73 -7.29 6.84
CA ILE A 281 2.54 -7.43 5.40
C ILE A 281 1.06 -7.21 5.12
N VAL A 282 0.75 -6.34 4.16
CA VAL A 282 -0.61 -6.00 3.75
C VAL A 282 -0.80 -6.42 2.30
N ALA A 283 -1.69 -7.39 2.07
CA ALA A 283 -2.11 -7.79 0.72
C ALA A 283 -3.22 -6.83 0.23
N LEU A 284 -2.82 -5.63 -0.23
CA LEU A 284 -3.74 -4.51 -0.44
C LEU A 284 -4.72 -4.75 -1.60
N THR A 285 -4.23 -5.26 -2.73
CA THR A 285 -5.04 -5.57 -3.92
C THR A 285 -5.58 -7.00 -3.91
N GLY A 286 -5.21 -7.80 -2.89
CA GLY A 286 -5.71 -9.16 -2.71
C GLY A 286 -7.17 -9.18 -2.26
N THR A 287 -8.00 -9.96 -2.95
CA THR A 287 -9.44 -10.08 -2.66
C THR A 287 -9.80 -11.34 -1.88
N SER A 288 -8.85 -12.27 -1.69
CA SER A 288 -9.05 -13.50 -0.92
C SER A 288 -7.75 -14.10 -0.39
N SER A 289 -7.87 -15.13 0.45
CA SER A 289 -6.73 -15.93 0.92
C SER A 289 -5.97 -16.67 -0.18
N GLU A 290 -6.55 -16.82 -1.38
CA GLU A 290 -5.93 -17.49 -2.53
C GLU A 290 -5.30 -16.52 -3.53
N SER A 291 -5.40 -15.21 -3.29
CA SER A 291 -4.63 -14.21 -4.04
C SER A 291 -3.13 -14.43 -3.85
N THR A 292 -2.32 -14.12 -4.85
CA THR A 292 -0.86 -14.07 -4.71
C THR A 292 -0.40 -12.69 -4.28
N LEU A 293 0.84 -12.57 -3.82
CA LEU A 293 1.50 -11.28 -3.67
C LEU A 293 2.23 -10.94 -4.98
N PRO A 294 1.83 -9.88 -5.70
CA PRO A 294 2.51 -9.48 -6.93
C PRO A 294 4.00 -9.18 -6.66
N GLY A 295 4.86 -9.83 -7.43
CA GLY A 295 6.31 -9.75 -7.38
C GLY A 295 6.98 -10.80 -6.49
N VAL A 296 6.20 -11.74 -5.94
CA VAL A 296 6.72 -12.85 -5.14
C VAL A 296 6.68 -14.15 -5.92
N SER A 297 5.48 -14.76 -6.07
CA SER A 297 5.30 -15.96 -6.90
C SER A 297 4.80 -15.63 -8.31
N THR A 298 4.12 -14.50 -8.47
CA THR A 298 3.67 -13.98 -9.77
C THR A 298 4.42 -12.69 -10.10
N PRO A 299 4.94 -12.51 -11.32
CA PRO A 299 5.60 -11.27 -11.71
C PRO A 299 4.59 -10.11 -11.73
N ARG A 300 5.05 -8.91 -11.37
CA ARG A 300 4.31 -7.65 -11.58
C ARG A 300 4.46 -7.16 -13.02
N PRO A 301 3.56 -6.29 -13.52
CA PRO A 301 3.78 -5.54 -14.74
C PRO A 301 5.13 -4.81 -14.72
N GLN A 302 5.78 -4.72 -15.87
CA GLN A 302 7.06 -4.02 -15.98
C GLN A 302 6.83 -2.50 -15.87
N THR A 303 7.46 -1.88 -14.88
CA THR A 303 7.33 -0.43 -14.64
C THR A 303 8.60 0.36 -14.97
N LEU A 304 9.68 -0.35 -15.31
CA LEU A 304 10.99 0.18 -15.64
C LEU A 304 11.59 -0.64 -16.77
N SER A 305 12.22 0.00 -17.75
CA SER A 305 13.05 -0.64 -18.78
C SER A 305 14.24 0.24 -19.11
N VAL A 306 15.23 -0.33 -19.80
CA VAL A 306 16.45 0.38 -20.21
C VAL A 306 16.55 0.32 -21.71
N VAL A 307 16.47 1.46 -22.38
CA VAL A 307 16.63 1.54 -23.84
C VAL A 307 17.90 2.32 -24.14
N HIS A 308 18.84 1.71 -24.86
CA HIS A 308 20.17 2.26 -25.14
C HIS A 308 20.92 2.77 -23.89
N GLY A 309 20.89 2.00 -22.79
CA GLY A 309 21.54 2.37 -21.53
C GLY A 309 20.84 3.47 -20.73
N MET A 310 19.70 3.98 -21.20
CA MET A 310 18.89 4.97 -20.50
C MET A 310 17.72 4.30 -19.78
N PRO A 311 17.52 4.50 -18.47
CA PRO A 311 16.40 3.91 -17.74
C PRO A 311 15.13 4.76 -17.91
N PHE A 312 14.05 4.11 -18.31
CA PHE A 312 12.73 4.70 -18.53
C PHE A 312 11.71 4.11 -17.57
N THR A 313 10.96 5.00 -16.95
CA THR A 313 9.84 4.66 -16.08
C THR A 313 8.74 5.69 -16.26
N PHE A 314 7.53 5.34 -15.84
CA PHE A 314 6.45 6.30 -15.71
C PHE A 314 6.06 6.56 -14.26
N HIS A 315 5.27 7.61 -14.08
CA HIS A 315 4.72 7.96 -12.78
C HIS A 315 3.66 6.93 -12.34
N LEU A 316 3.95 6.18 -11.27
CA LEU A 316 2.98 5.26 -10.67
C LEU A 316 2.15 5.97 -9.58
N SER A 317 0.90 5.53 -9.44
CA SER A 317 -0.02 6.06 -8.44
C SER A 317 0.49 5.82 -7.01
N GLY A 318 0.44 6.87 -6.18
CA GLY A 318 0.80 6.77 -4.76
C GLY A 318 -0.16 5.87 -3.98
N LEU A 319 0.30 5.38 -2.82
CA LEU A 319 -0.40 4.38 -2.02
C LEU A 319 -1.88 4.74 -1.71
N THR A 320 -2.18 6.00 -1.38
CA THR A 320 -3.56 6.44 -1.08
C THR A 320 -4.49 6.30 -2.28
N LYS A 321 -4.02 6.61 -3.50
CA LYS A 321 -4.81 6.42 -4.72
C LYS A 321 -4.97 4.94 -5.03
N THR A 322 -3.91 4.16 -4.88
CA THR A 322 -3.94 2.71 -5.14
C THR A 322 -4.86 1.96 -4.17
N ALA A 323 -4.92 2.40 -2.91
CA ALA A 323 -5.83 1.85 -1.91
C ALA A 323 -7.29 2.22 -2.12
N HIS A 324 -7.56 3.30 -2.88
CA HIS A 324 -8.90 3.73 -3.21
C HIS A 324 -9.66 2.59 -3.90
N ASP A 325 -10.90 2.34 -3.46
CA ASP A 325 -11.80 1.26 -3.93
C ASP A 325 -11.31 -0.18 -3.74
N GLN A 326 -10.21 -0.43 -3.04
CA GLN A 326 -9.77 -1.79 -2.78
C GLN A 326 -10.73 -2.49 -1.81
N VAL A 327 -11.03 -3.76 -2.08
CA VAL A 327 -11.85 -4.61 -1.18
C VAL A 327 -11.26 -4.61 0.23
N TYR A 328 -9.93 -4.57 0.35
CA TYR A 328 -9.21 -4.43 1.61
C TYR A 328 -9.67 -3.22 2.45
N GLU A 329 -9.90 -2.06 1.83
CA GLU A 329 -10.34 -0.84 2.54
C GLU A 329 -11.79 -0.92 3.02
N THR A 330 -12.58 -1.88 2.51
CA THR A 330 -13.99 -2.03 2.93
C THR A 330 -14.16 -2.75 4.27
N ARG A 331 -13.13 -3.41 4.80
CA ARG A 331 -13.22 -4.26 6.00
C ARG A 331 -12.86 -3.50 7.27
N GLY A 332 -13.71 -3.54 8.29
CA GLY A 332 -13.44 -2.79 9.53
C GLY A 332 -12.17 -3.23 10.29
N TRP A 333 -11.85 -4.53 10.29
CA TRP A 333 -10.68 -5.06 11.00
C TRP A 333 -9.35 -4.66 10.35
N THR A 334 -9.27 -4.61 9.01
CA THR A 334 -8.04 -4.21 8.30
C THR A 334 -7.61 -2.78 8.61
N PHE A 335 -8.57 -1.91 8.95
CA PHE A 335 -8.26 -0.57 9.44
C PHE A 335 -7.49 -0.61 10.75
N GLN A 336 -7.96 -1.37 11.75
CA GLN A 336 -7.29 -1.49 13.03
C GLN A 336 -5.87 -2.06 12.87
N GLU A 337 -5.77 -3.14 12.10
CA GLU A 337 -4.52 -3.86 11.86
C GLU A 337 -3.45 -2.95 11.27
N ARG A 338 -3.77 -2.20 10.21
CA ARG A 338 -2.88 -1.16 9.66
C ARG A 338 -2.53 -0.10 10.70
N LEU A 339 -3.53 0.42 11.38
CA LEU A 339 -3.41 1.65 12.18
C LEU A 339 -2.45 1.49 13.36
N ILE A 340 -2.45 0.31 13.97
CA ILE A 340 -1.65 0.01 15.16
C ILE A 340 -0.26 -0.49 14.79
N SER A 341 -0.12 -1.07 13.60
CA SER A 341 1.16 -1.53 13.06
C SER A 341 2.18 -0.38 12.99
N ARG A 342 3.39 -0.63 13.48
CA ARG A 342 4.49 0.36 13.46
C ARG A 342 5.10 0.52 12.08
N ARG A 343 5.07 -0.55 11.30
CA ARG A 343 5.59 -0.66 9.94
C ARG A 343 4.63 -1.54 9.14
N CYS A 344 4.29 -1.11 7.94
CA CYS A 344 3.49 -1.87 6.98
C CYS A 344 4.25 -1.98 5.65
N LEU A 345 4.25 -3.18 5.06
CA LEU A 345 4.58 -3.39 3.65
C LEU A 345 3.31 -3.67 2.87
N TYR A 346 2.86 -2.71 2.07
CA TYR A 346 1.71 -2.86 1.19
C TYR A 346 2.14 -3.42 -0.15
N PHE A 347 1.66 -4.62 -0.45
CA PHE A 347 1.77 -5.22 -1.78
C PHE A 347 0.59 -4.77 -2.62
N THR A 348 0.89 -4.10 -3.73
CA THR A 348 -0.07 -3.70 -4.76
C THR A 348 0.31 -4.38 -6.07
N ASP A 349 -0.53 -4.23 -7.10
CA ASP A 349 -0.30 -4.88 -8.40
C ASP A 349 1.00 -4.41 -9.06
N ARG A 350 1.46 -3.19 -8.77
CA ARG A 350 2.60 -2.55 -9.46
C ARG A 350 3.76 -2.17 -8.53
N GLN A 351 3.52 -1.98 -7.23
CA GLN A 351 4.51 -1.45 -6.28
C GLN A 351 4.45 -2.15 -4.93
N VAL A 352 5.56 -2.10 -4.20
CA VAL A 352 5.56 -2.39 -2.76
C VAL A 352 5.80 -1.09 -2.02
N HIS A 353 4.85 -0.68 -1.19
CA HIS A 353 5.00 0.51 -0.34
C HIS A 353 5.40 0.12 1.07
N PHE A 354 6.44 0.77 1.57
CA PHE A 354 6.81 0.73 2.97
C PHE A 354 6.29 1.98 3.68
N GLU A 355 5.41 1.78 4.65
CA GLU A 355 4.95 2.82 5.54
C GLU A 355 5.44 2.56 6.95
N CYS A 356 5.88 3.61 7.62
CA CYS A 356 6.10 3.62 9.06
C CYS A 356 5.52 4.89 9.66
N ARG A 357 5.62 5.07 10.98
CA ARG A 357 5.09 6.25 11.67
C ARG A 357 5.70 7.58 11.21
N HIS A 358 6.90 7.54 10.62
CA HIS A 358 7.59 8.72 10.10
C HIS A 358 7.08 9.14 8.71
N GLY A 359 6.65 8.18 7.88
CA GLY A 359 6.25 8.44 6.51
C GLY A 359 6.14 7.17 5.67
N CYS A 360 5.88 7.37 4.38
CA CYS A 360 5.67 6.32 3.40
C CYS A 360 6.59 6.51 2.19
N THR A 361 7.03 5.41 1.58
CA THR A 361 7.78 5.39 0.33
C THR A 361 7.55 4.07 -0.41
N SER A 362 7.78 4.02 -1.72
CA SER A 362 7.69 2.78 -2.50
C SER A 362 9.04 2.26 -3.00
N ASP A 363 9.10 0.97 -3.32
CA ASP A 363 10.24 0.33 -3.99
C ASP A 363 10.61 1.00 -5.33
N HIS A 364 9.61 1.58 -6.01
CA HIS A 364 9.75 2.37 -7.23
C HIS A 364 10.36 3.76 -6.98
N GLU A 365 9.90 4.50 -5.97
CA GLU A 365 10.51 5.80 -5.62
C GLU A 365 12.00 5.64 -5.27
N GLN A 366 12.40 4.49 -4.74
CA GLN A 366 13.79 4.21 -4.39
C GLN A 366 14.71 4.06 -5.61
N ILE A 367 14.18 3.97 -6.84
CA ILE A 367 14.95 3.99 -8.09
C ILE A 367 15.68 5.33 -8.25
N PHE A 368 15.04 6.43 -7.85
CA PHE A 368 15.58 7.76 -8.03
C PHE A 368 16.59 8.12 -6.93
N PRO A 369 17.65 8.87 -7.25
CA PRO A 369 18.51 9.50 -6.25
C PRO A 369 17.69 10.32 -5.26
N GLU A 370 18.14 10.41 -4.00
CA GLU A 370 17.34 11.00 -2.91
C GLU A 370 16.87 12.44 -3.20
N ASN A 371 17.66 13.22 -3.94
CA ASN A 371 17.32 14.59 -4.33
C ASN A 371 16.25 14.67 -5.44
N ASP A 372 16.12 13.62 -6.25
CA ASP A 372 15.19 13.55 -7.40
C ASP A 372 13.91 12.76 -7.07
N ARG A 373 13.84 12.21 -5.84
CA ARG A 373 12.64 11.51 -5.34
C ARG A 373 11.49 12.47 -5.17
N ARG A 374 10.53 12.40 -6.09
CA ARG A 374 9.21 12.96 -5.85
C ARG A 374 8.45 12.01 -4.92
N ARG A 375 8.11 12.50 -3.72
CA ARG A 375 7.36 11.74 -2.71
C ARG A 375 5.88 11.78 -3.05
N TYR A 376 5.40 10.71 -3.69
CA TYR A 376 4.00 10.54 -4.05
C TYR A 376 3.27 9.59 -3.10
N ALA A 377 4.03 8.73 -2.43
CA ALA A 377 3.50 7.86 -1.40
C ALA A 377 3.07 8.68 -0.18
N THR A 378 1.77 8.99 -0.12
CA THR A 378 1.13 9.51 1.09
C THR A 378 0.79 8.36 2.03
N PRO A 379 0.99 8.53 3.35
CA PRO A 379 0.60 7.52 4.33
C PRO A 379 -0.91 7.24 4.29
N LEU A 380 -1.28 5.96 4.34
CA LEU A 380 -2.64 5.47 4.62
C LEU A 380 -3.00 5.51 6.10
N ASN A 381 -2.00 5.53 6.99
CA ASN A 381 -2.25 5.59 8.41
C ASN A 381 -2.66 7.02 8.85
N PRO A 382 -3.94 7.26 9.22
CA PRO A 382 -4.42 8.59 9.61
C PRO A 382 -3.84 9.10 10.94
N LEU A 383 -3.12 8.29 11.71
CA LEU A 383 -2.41 8.75 12.91
C LEU A 383 -1.09 9.47 12.61
N GLN A 384 -0.65 9.47 11.34
CA GLN A 384 0.62 10.10 10.97
C GLN A 384 0.76 11.55 11.46
N PRO A 385 -0.25 12.43 11.36
CA PRO A 385 -0.16 13.79 11.90
C PRO A 385 0.08 13.82 13.41
N LEU A 386 -0.40 12.83 14.16
CA LEU A 386 -0.23 12.77 15.62
C LEU A 386 1.14 12.25 16.06
N HIS A 387 1.91 11.61 15.16
CA HIS A 387 3.24 11.13 15.50
C HIS A 387 4.22 12.30 15.68
N SER A 388 4.11 13.34 14.84
CA SER A 388 4.95 14.55 14.89
C SER A 388 4.50 15.61 15.90
N LEU A 389 3.28 15.52 16.43
CA LEU A 389 2.80 16.46 17.46
C LEU A 389 3.62 16.37 18.75
N ASP A 390 3.95 17.55 19.30
CA ASP A 390 4.51 17.67 20.64
C ASP A 390 3.48 17.21 21.68
N LYS A 391 3.94 16.55 22.75
CA LYS A 391 3.11 16.03 23.85
C LYS A 391 2.38 17.15 24.61
N THR A 392 2.80 18.40 24.45
CA THR A 392 2.21 19.59 25.08
C THR A 392 0.92 20.03 24.38
N GLU A 393 0.78 19.77 23.07
CA GLU A 393 -0.41 20.11 22.26
C GLU A 393 -1.48 19.03 22.38
N LYS A 394 -2.08 18.93 23.58
CA LYS A 394 -3.12 17.93 23.87
C LYS A 394 -4.44 18.19 23.17
N PHE A 395 -4.72 19.45 22.83
CA PHE A 395 -5.96 19.88 22.18
C PHE A 395 -5.64 20.94 21.13
N SER A 396 -5.74 20.54 19.87
CA SER A 396 -5.63 21.42 18.70
C SER A 396 -6.65 21.00 17.63
N LEU A 397 -6.91 21.88 16.66
CA LEU A 397 -7.75 21.53 15.50
C LEU A 397 -7.25 20.26 14.82
N THR A 398 -5.93 20.09 14.68
CA THR A 398 -5.32 18.88 14.11
C THR A 398 -5.68 17.61 14.87
N THR A 399 -5.70 17.63 16.21
CA THR A 399 -6.08 16.45 17.02
C THR A 399 -7.54 16.05 16.82
N LEU A 400 -8.44 17.05 16.71
CA LEU A 400 -9.86 16.83 16.44
C LEU A 400 -10.10 16.37 15.00
N GLU A 401 -9.48 17.00 14.01
CA GLU A 401 -9.56 16.60 12.60
C GLU A 401 -9.05 15.18 12.39
N THR A 402 -7.97 14.81 13.07
CA THR A 402 -7.45 13.44 13.02
C THR A 402 -8.44 12.45 13.62
N PHE A 403 -9.02 12.75 14.78
CA PHE A 403 -10.08 11.93 15.38
C PHE A 403 -11.27 11.76 14.43
N THR A 404 -11.81 12.87 13.91
CA THR A 404 -12.95 12.87 12.99
C THR A 404 -12.65 12.11 11.70
N SER A 405 -11.45 12.28 11.14
CA SER A 405 -11.00 11.52 9.96
C SER A 405 -10.96 10.02 10.23
N MET A 406 -10.45 9.60 11.40
CA MET A 406 -10.46 8.19 11.79
C MET A 406 -11.86 7.62 11.95
N VAL A 407 -12.77 8.36 12.59
CA VAL A 407 -14.18 7.94 12.73
C VAL A 407 -14.85 7.82 11.36
N CYS A 408 -14.68 8.81 10.49
CA CYS A 408 -15.24 8.82 9.14
C CYS A 408 -14.73 7.64 8.30
N GLN A 409 -13.41 7.41 8.28
CA GLN A 409 -12.84 6.26 7.58
C GLN A 409 -13.30 4.94 8.20
N TYR A 410 -13.37 4.83 9.51
CA TYR A 410 -13.74 3.58 10.17
C TYR A 410 -15.21 3.22 9.93
N THR A 411 -16.12 4.20 10.03
CA THR A 411 -17.56 4.00 9.86
C THR A 411 -17.99 3.80 8.41
N SER A 412 -17.15 4.16 7.43
CA SER A 412 -17.36 3.80 6.02
C SER A 412 -17.11 2.31 5.72
N ARG A 413 -16.60 1.55 6.69
CA ARG A 413 -16.24 0.13 6.52
C ARG A 413 -17.32 -0.80 7.03
N THR A 414 -17.34 -2.00 6.46
CA THR A 414 -18.24 -3.09 6.80
C THR A 414 -17.62 -3.95 7.90
N LEU A 415 -18.43 -4.26 8.92
CA LEU A 415 -18.09 -5.17 10.00
C LEU A 415 -18.80 -6.50 9.78
N SER A 416 -18.08 -7.61 9.97
CA SER A 416 -18.70 -8.95 9.93
C SER A 416 -19.69 -9.16 11.07
N TYR A 417 -19.38 -8.63 12.25
CA TYR A 417 -20.26 -8.64 13.41
C TYR A 417 -20.51 -7.22 13.90
N PRO A 418 -21.77 -6.78 14.04
CA PRO A 418 -22.07 -5.44 14.53
C PRO A 418 -21.50 -5.14 15.93
N SER A 419 -21.29 -6.18 16.75
CA SER A 419 -20.67 -6.09 18.07
C SER A 419 -19.21 -5.64 18.06
N ASP A 420 -18.52 -5.75 16.91
CA ASP A 420 -17.09 -5.43 16.81
C ASP A 420 -16.81 -3.94 16.66
N ILE A 421 -17.85 -3.10 16.53
CA ILE A 421 -17.73 -1.66 16.26
C ILE A 421 -16.86 -0.93 17.28
N GLU A 422 -16.90 -1.33 18.55
CA GLU A 422 -16.04 -0.73 19.57
C GLU A 422 -14.68 -1.43 19.61
N ASN A 423 -14.66 -2.76 19.55
CA ASN A 423 -13.42 -3.56 19.61
C ASN A 423 -12.40 -3.13 18.56
N ALA A 424 -12.84 -2.91 17.32
CA ALA A 424 -11.96 -2.50 16.24
C ALA A 424 -11.51 -1.02 16.38
N PHE A 425 -12.21 -0.19 17.16
CA PHE A 425 -11.81 1.19 17.47
C PHE A 425 -10.96 1.32 18.76
N LEU A 426 -10.90 0.29 19.62
CA LEU A 426 -10.17 0.34 20.90
C LEU A 426 -8.69 0.72 20.73
N GLY A 427 -8.02 0.24 19.69
CA GLY A 427 -6.62 0.59 19.43
C GLY A 427 -6.40 2.09 19.22
N ILE A 428 -7.37 2.78 18.62
CA ILE A 428 -7.36 4.24 18.43
C ILE A 428 -7.48 4.94 19.75
N GLN A 429 -8.48 4.54 20.54
CA GLN A 429 -8.68 5.10 21.88
C GLN A 429 -7.43 4.92 22.72
N ALA A 430 -6.82 3.73 22.71
CA ALA A 430 -5.59 3.45 23.45
C ALA A 430 -4.41 4.32 22.97
N PHE A 431 -4.26 4.49 21.66
CA PHE A 431 -3.24 5.38 21.09
C PHE A 431 -3.45 6.83 21.52
N MET A 432 -4.65 7.39 21.31
CA MET A 432 -4.97 8.77 21.64
C MET A 432 -4.93 9.03 23.14
N SER A 433 -5.37 8.07 23.96
CA SER A 433 -5.27 8.17 25.43
C SER A 433 -3.81 8.29 25.86
N ARG A 434 -2.91 7.51 25.27
CA ARG A 434 -1.47 7.56 25.60
C ARG A 434 -0.80 8.84 25.08
N LYS A 435 -1.10 9.24 23.84
CA LYS A 435 -0.44 10.38 23.17
C LYS A 435 -0.98 11.72 23.67
N LEU A 436 -2.30 11.85 23.86
CA LEU A 436 -2.98 13.10 24.16
C LEU A 436 -3.55 13.18 25.59
N SER A 437 -3.45 12.10 26.38
CA SER A 437 -4.09 12.00 27.70
C SER A 437 -5.62 12.10 27.67
N TRP A 438 -6.24 11.80 26.51
CA TRP A 438 -7.69 11.82 26.37
C TRP A 438 -8.31 10.62 27.09
N ARG A 439 -9.51 10.82 27.63
CA ARG A 439 -10.38 9.75 28.12
C ARG A 439 -11.55 9.61 27.16
N PHE A 440 -12.09 8.41 27.03
CA PHE A 440 -13.18 8.13 26.10
C PHE A 440 -14.42 7.63 26.84
N VAL A 441 -15.59 8.01 26.34
CA VAL A 441 -16.90 7.48 26.73
C VAL A 441 -17.66 7.12 25.45
N ALA A 442 -18.09 5.87 25.30
CA ALA A 442 -18.72 5.37 24.08
C ALA A 442 -17.98 5.79 22.79
N ALA A 443 -16.66 5.59 22.78
CA ALA A 443 -15.72 6.00 21.72
C ALA A 443 -15.66 7.49 21.36
N LEU A 444 -16.17 8.37 22.24
CA LEU A 444 -16.05 9.82 22.11
C LEU A 444 -15.10 10.39 23.17
N PRO A 445 -14.19 11.32 22.81
CA PRO A 445 -13.26 11.92 23.75
C PRO A 445 -13.97 12.84 24.74
N MET A 446 -13.84 12.54 26.04
CA MET A 446 -14.53 13.26 27.13
C MET A 446 -14.12 14.72 27.26
N GLY A 447 -12.85 15.05 26.98
CA GLY A 447 -12.32 16.40 27.15
C GLY A 447 -12.84 17.42 26.13
N VAL A 448 -13.43 16.94 25.03
CA VAL A 448 -14.01 17.71 23.92
C VAL A 448 -15.33 17.08 23.49
N LEU A 449 -16.08 16.55 24.46
CA LEU A 449 -17.30 15.78 24.21
C LEU A 449 -18.36 16.63 23.50
N ASP A 450 -18.44 17.91 23.85
CA ASP A 450 -19.28 18.92 23.20
C ASP A 450 -19.02 18.99 21.69
N TRP A 451 -17.76 18.99 21.25
CA TRP A 451 -17.39 18.94 19.84
C TRP A 451 -17.59 17.55 19.23
N ALA A 452 -17.21 16.51 19.97
CA ALA A 452 -17.27 15.13 19.48
C ALA A 452 -18.70 14.63 19.28
N LEU A 453 -19.69 15.24 19.95
CA LEU A 453 -21.12 14.98 19.74
C LEU A 453 -21.68 15.58 18.44
N LEU A 454 -20.93 16.46 17.75
CA LEU A 454 -21.36 17.14 16.52
C LEU A 454 -21.06 16.35 15.25
N TRP A 455 -20.91 15.02 15.34
CA TRP A 455 -20.78 14.16 14.16
C TRP A 455 -22.05 14.23 13.31
N LEU A 456 -21.90 14.13 11.98
CA LEU A 456 -23.00 14.30 11.02
C LEU A 456 -23.10 13.08 10.11
N PRO A 457 -24.30 12.56 9.83
CA PRO A 457 -24.45 11.49 8.84
C PRO A 457 -23.94 11.93 7.47
N ARG A 458 -23.10 11.13 6.82
CA ARG A 458 -22.72 11.31 5.40
C ARG A 458 -23.63 10.58 4.42
N GLY A 459 -24.56 9.80 4.95
CA GLY A 459 -25.57 9.07 4.18
C GLY A 459 -26.69 8.58 5.08
N GLN A 460 -27.47 7.62 4.58
CA GLN A 460 -28.53 7.03 5.39
C GLN A 460 -27.92 6.19 6.53
N LEU A 461 -28.32 6.49 7.76
CA LEU A 461 -27.92 5.73 8.93
C LEU A 461 -29.04 4.79 9.38
N LYS A 462 -28.65 3.60 9.83
CA LYS A 462 -29.54 2.64 10.51
C LYS A 462 -29.11 2.45 11.94
N ARG A 463 -30.07 2.29 12.86
CA ARG A 463 -29.75 2.01 14.27
C ARG A 463 -29.07 0.64 14.38
N ARG A 464 -27.84 0.62 14.91
CA ARG A 464 -27.09 -0.60 15.17
C ARG A 464 -27.68 -1.36 16.34
N SER A 465 -27.86 -2.67 16.17
CA SER A 465 -28.17 -3.59 17.24
C SER A 465 -27.64 -4.99 16.95
N TRP A 466 -27.47 -5.78 18.00
CA TRP A 466 -27.15 -7.21 17.88
C TRP A 466 -27.71 -7.98 19.09
N VAL A 467 -27.71 -9.31 18.99
CA VAL A 467 -28.12 -10.19 20.08
C VAL A 467 -26.87 -10.67 20.83
N SER A 468 -26.82 -10.43 22.14
CA SER A 468 -25.76 -10.94 23.01
C SER A 468 -25.84 -12.46 23.18
N THR A 469 -24.79 -13.06 23.75
CA THR A 469 -24.75 -14.50 24.09
C THR A 469 -25.90 -14.93 24.99
N ASN A 470 -26.50 -14.00 25.74
CA ASN A 470 -27.59 -14.27 26.68
C ASN A 470 -28.96 -14.00 26.04
N GLY A 471 -29.05 -13.85 24.72
CA GLY A 471 -30.29 -13.62 23.98
C GLY A 471 -30.86 -12.20 24.10
N LYS A 472 -30.17 -11.28 24.80
CA LYS A 472 -30.63 -9.89 24.96
C LYS A 472 -30.17 -9.04 23.79
N GLU A 473 -31.07 -8.21 23.26
CA GLU A 473 -30.72 -7.18 22.28
C GLU A 473 -29.82 -6.13 22.95
N VAL A 474 -28.70 -5.83 22.32
CA VAL A 474 -27.74 -4.81 22.72
C VAL A 474 -27.80 -3.67 21.71
N ARG A 475 -27.85 -2.44 22.22
CA ARG A 475 -27.81 -1.21 21.42
C ARG A 475 -26.78 -0.26 22.03
N PRO A 476 -25.71 0.14 21.32
CA PRO A 476 -24.78 1.17 21.79
C PRO A 476 -25.50 2.51 21.98
N PRO A 477 -25.00 3.48 22.75
CA PRO A 477 -25.71 4.75 22.98
C PRO A 477 -26.06 5.49 21.68
N SER A 478 -27.29 6.02 21.56
CA SER A 478 -27.77 6.67 20.33
C SER A 478 -27.11 8.02 20.02
N TRP A 479 -26.55 8.67 21.04
CA TRP A 479 -25.79 9.92 20.91
C TRP A 479 -24.34 9.70 20.44
N SER A 480 -23.86 8.46 20.44
CA SER A 480 -22.56 8.09 19.88
C SER A 480 -22.73 7.52 18.47
N TRP A 481 -21.77 7.80 17.59
CA TRP A 481 -21.70 7.21 16.26
C TRP A 481 -21.61 5.67 16.31
N LEU A 482 -21.13 5.07 17.41
CA LEU A 482 -21.16 3.61 17.62
C LEU A 482 -22.57 3.03 17.47
N GLY A 483 -23.59 3.84 17.80
CA GLY A 483 -24.99 3.44 17.74
C GLY A 483 -25.55 3.27 16.34
N TRP A 484 -24.77 3.56 15.29
CA TRP A 484 -25.27 3.67 13.93
C TRP A 484 -24.46 2.82 12.93
N GLU A 485 -25.15 2.34 11.91
CA GLU A 485 -24.60 1.70 10.72
C GLU A 485 -24.66 2.70 9.57
N GLY A 486 -23.51 2.96 8.95
CA GLY A 486 -23.33 3.98 7.90
C GLY A 486 -22.22 4.97 8.26
N GLN A 487 -21.78 5.72 7.26
CA GLN A 487 -20.68 6.67 7.38
C GLN A 487 -21.13 7.96 8.10
N VAL A 488 -20.30 8.44 9.03
CA VAL A 488 -20.48 9.70 9.78
C VAL A 488 -19.29 10.65 9.62
#